data_AF-A0A8J9S8K8-F1
#
_entry.id   AF-A0A8J9S8K8-F1
#
_cell.length_a   1.000
_cell.length_b   1.000
_cell.length_c   1.000
_cell.angle_alpha   90.00
_cell.angle_beta   90.00
_cell.angle_gamma   90.00
#
_symmetry.space_group_name_H-M   'P 1'
#
loop_
_entity.id
_entity.type
_entity.pdbx_description
1 polymer ?
#
loop_
_entity_poly.entity_id
_entity_poly.type
_entity_poly.pdbx_seq_one_letter_code
_entity_poly.pdbx_strand_id
1 'polypeptide(L)'
;MDSGGTSTKQKIYLRMFEHLGMGDHTAVANLIVTKIGNNLKFWPEDQDLIGKTLDLLHDMAQGYSSSKLLLTLETVRFLAHHHTEEHFPFLSMPGNSRQRTTFHATLTRLLLSPSGEEKLGLTFEQFLEPIVVKLTRLEGLSPSDLRQEQCRQPLIGVFRDLRGIGASLHNRKTYSALFDIMHPHHLPLLSKVADVWFDQSDVTVSLLRFLQEFCHNKANRVNFDQSSPNGILLFRTVSDVVCAYGSRILSLPPPVANDPEVYKKRFKGLALALNVLNSALGGNYVCFGVFELYNDRALENSLDVALRLCLTIPLEEINAYPKVSKAYYGFIEILFRNHRRTAFAMDTNIFMQIMASVHDGLQSTDATISACCANTIDHMASFYFTNQGKDKLEMRNLSKV
;
A
#
# COMPACT_ATOMS: atom_id res chain seq x y z
N MET A 1 14.50 31.26 33.54
CA MET A 1 13.23 30.75 32.99
C MET A 1 13.44 29.27 32.69
N ASP A 2 12.85 28.45 33.56
CA ASP A 2 12.70 26.98 33.58
C ASP A 2 13.84 26.08 33.11
N SER A 3 14.76 25.81 34.05
CA SER A 3 15.49 24.54 34.12
C SER A 3 14.52 23.43 34.51
N GLY A 4 13.90 22.78 33.52
CA GLY A 4 13.11 21.56 33.72
C GLY A 4 13.96 20.45 34.35
N GLY A 5 13.73 20.16 35.62
CA GLY A 5 14.47 19.16 36.38
C GLY A 5 14.38 17.77 35.74
N THR A 6 15.51 17.07 35.67
CA THR A 6 15.57 15.67 35.20
C THR A 6 14.65 14.79 36.03
N SER A 7 13.76 14.06 35.35
CA SER A 7 12.80 13.15 35.97
C SER A 7 13.48 12.10 36.84
N THR A 8 12.85 11.68 37.95
CA THR A 8 13.34 10.58 38.81
C THR A 8 13.70 9.32 38.01
N LYS A 9 12.95 9.02 36.93
CA LYS A 9 13.27 7.91 36.02
C LYS A 9 14.60 8.12 35.29
N GLN A 10 14.87 9.31 34.76
CA GLN A 10 16.14 9.63 34.09
C GLN A 10 17.34 9.49 35.05
N LYS A 11 17.19 9.93 36.31
CA LYS A 11 18.25 9.79 37.32
C LYS A 11 18.58 8.32 37.63
N ILE A 12 17.57 7.44 37.65
CA ILE A 12 17.76 6.00 37.84
C ILE A 12 18.54 5.40 36.66
N TYR A 13 18.16 5.72 35.42
CA TYR A 13 18.85 5.23 34.23
C TYR A 13 20.29 5.74 34.11
N LEU A 14 20.53 7.02 34.39
CA LEU A 14 21.89 7.59 34.41
C LEU A 14 22.78 6.87 35.43
N ARG A 15 22.29 6.68 36.67
CA ARG A 15 23.03 5.96 37.70
C ARG A 15 23.30 4.50 37.32
N MET A 16 22.35 3.85 36.65
CA MET A 16 22.51 2.50 36.11
C MET A 16 23.61 2.46 35.02
N PHE A 17 23.60 3.40 34.08
CA PHE A 17 24.61 3.46 33.01
C PHE A 17 26.01 3.76 33.56
N GLU A 18 26.12 4.64 34.56
CA GLU A 18 27.36 4.90 35.28
C GLU A 18 27.88 3.63 35.97
N HIS A 19 27.01 2.86 36.65
CA HIS A 19 27.41 1.60 37.29
C HIS A 19 27.80 0.51 36.30
N LEU A 20 27.19 0.50 35.11
CA LEU A 20 27.53 -0.44 34.03
C LEU A 20 28.75 0.01 33.19
N GLY A 21 29.32 1.20 33.45
CA GLY A 21 30.42 1.75 32.67
C GLY A 21 30.05 2.10 31.23
N MET A 22 28.76 2.29 30.92
CA MET A 22 28.25 2.48 29.56
C MET A 22 28.23 3.94 29.08
N GLY A 23 28.60 4.89 29.94
CA GLY A 23 28.61 6.31 29.64
C GLY A 23 27.25 6.98 29.74
N ASP A 24 27.05 8.07 29.01
CA ASP A 24 25.79 8.81 29.01
C ASP A 24 24.72 8.17 28.11
N HIS A 25 23.52 8.74 28.11
CA HIS A 25 22.42 8.24 27.30
C HIS A 25 22.72 8.23 25.78
N THR A 26 23.58 9.15 25.31
CA THR A 26 24.02 9.23 23.91
C THR A 26 24.95 8.06 23.56
N ALA A 27 25.91 7.75 24.42
CA ALA A 27 26.83 6.63 24.26
C ALA A 27 26.09 5.29 24.20
N VAL A 28 25.11 5.08 25.09
CA VAL A 28 24.25 3.89 25.09
C VAL A 28 23.44 3.79 23.80
N ALA A 29 22.82 4.89 23.35
CA ALA A 29 22.07 4.89 22.08
C ALA A 29 22.98 4.59 20.89
N ASN A 30 24.20 5.13 20.86
CA ASN A 30 25.17 4.86 19.82
C ASN A 30 25.61 3.39 19.80
N LEU A 31 25.82 2.77 20.98
CA LEU A 31 26.13 1.35 21.10
C LEU A 31 24.99 0.48 20.53
N ILE A 32 23.74 0.82 20.86
CA ILE A 32 22.55 0.12 20.37
C ILE A 32 22.47 0.22 18.84
N VAL A 33 22.60 1.43 18.26
CA VAL A 33 22.52 1.62 16.81
C VAL A 33 23.71 0.97 16.09
N THR A 34 24.89 0.99 16.68
CA THR A 34 26.06 0.27 16.14
C THR A 34 25.79 -1.24 16.09
N LYS A 35 25.19 -1.79 17.15
CA LYS A 35 24.79 -3.20 17.16
C LYS A 35 23.70 -3.49 16.12
N ILE A 36 22.74 -2.58 15.93
CA ILE A 36 21.73 -2.66 14.87
C ILE A 36 22.41 -2.74 13.49
N GLY A 37 23.30 -1.80 13.17
CA GLY A 37 24.04 -1.79 11.91
C GLY A 37 24.84 -3.07 11.67
N ASN A 38 25.51 -3.58 12.71
CA ASN A 38 26.25 -4.84 12.64
C ASN A 38 25.34 -6.05 12.41
N ASN A 39 24.18 -6.12 13.06
CA ASN A 39 23.22 -7.20 12.83
C ASN A 39 22.72 -7.18 11.38
N LEU A 40 22.33 -5.99 10.87
CA LEU A 40 21.86 -5.82 9.48
C LEU A 40 22.93 -6.18 8.44
N LYS A 41 24.22 -5.93 8.75
CA LYS A 41 25.32 -6.18 7.83
C LYS A 41 25.83 -7.62 7.84
N PHE A 42 25.98 -8.22 9.02
CA PHE A 42 26.70 -9.50 9.19
C PHE A 42 25.81 -10.71 9.44
N TRP A 43 24.52 -10.50 9.73
CA TRP A 43 23.57 -11.60 9.97
C TRP A 43 22.38 -11.58 9.00
N PRO A 44 22.63 -11.46 7.67
CA PRO A 44 21.55 -11.27 6.70
C PRO A 44 20.57 -12.44 6.61
N GLU A 45 21.00 -13.65 6.96
CA GLU A 45 20.21 -14.88 6.86
C GLU A 45 19.28 -15.12 8.05
N ASP A 46 19.57 -14.51 9.21
CA ASP A 46 18.80 -14.70 10.45
C ASP A 46 17.58 -13.77 10.50
N GLN A 47 16.47 -14.22 9.92
CA GLN A 47 15.24 -13.43 9.79
C GLN A 47 14.67 -12.98 11.15
N ASP A 48 14.82 -13.78 12.19
CA ASP A 48 14.32 -13.48 13.53
C ASP A 48 15.16 -12.39 14.20
N LEU A 49 16.48 -12.49 14.08
CA LEU A 49 17.40 -11.46 14.55
C LEU A 49 17.19 -10.15 13.80
N ILE A 50 17.10 -10.17 12.47
CA ILE A 50 16.83 -8.96 11.67
C ILE A 50 15.47 -8.37 12.03
N GLY A 51 14.44 -9.20 12.22
CA GLY A 51 13.11 -8.79 12.66
C GLY A 51 13.19 -7.99 13.97
N LYS A 52 13.73 -8.59 15.03
CA LYS A 52 13.89 -7.95 16.35
C LYS A 52 14.78 -6.70 16.29
N THR A 53 15.82 -6.72 15.46
CA THR A 53 16.73 -5.59 15.25
C THR A 53 15.99 -4.38 14.67
N LEU A 54 15.14 -4.60 13.67
CA LEU A 54 14.38 -3.53 13.02
C LEU A 54 13.19 -3.07 13.85
N ASP A 55 12.54 -3.96 14.60
CA ASP A 55 11.49 -3.59 15.55
C ASP A 55 12.05 -2.62 16.60
N LEU A 56 13.24 -2.92 17.15
CA LEU A 56 13.92 -2.01 18.08
C LEU A 56 14.26 -0.66 17.44
N LEU A 57 14.85 -0.64 16.23
CA LEU A 57 15.16 0.61 15.53
C LEU A 57 13.89 1.43 15.27
N HIS A 58 12.80 0.74 14.89
CA HIS A 58 11.51 1.36 14.61
C HIS A 58 10.91 2.00 15.86
N ASP A 59 10.90 1.30 16.99
CA ASP A 59 10.40 1.81 18.27
C ASP A 59 11.20 3.04 18.74
N MET A 60 12.53 3.01 18.59
CA MET A 60 13.38 4.16 18.89
C MET A 60 13.07 5.36 17.97
N ALA A 61 12.76 5.12 16.69
CA ALA A 61 12.44 6.18 15.73
C ALA A 61 11.02 6.77 15.91
N GLN A 62 10.10 6.06 16.57
CA GLN A 62 8.75 6.58 16.85
C GLN A 62 8.73 7.63 17.98
N GLY A 63 9.61 7.51 18.96
CA GLY A 63 9.67 8.46 20.08
C GLY A 63 10.25 9.82 19.68
N TYR A 64 9.64 10.92 20.16
CA TYR A 64 10.09 12.28 19.81
C TYR A 64 11.52 12.58 20.29
N SER A 65 11.82 12.31 21.57
CA SER A 65 13.14 12.57 22.14
C SER A 65 14.19 11.59 21.61
N SER A 66 13.82 10.32 21.42
CA SER A 66 14.70 9.28 20.90
C SER A 66 15.05 9.51 19.42
N SER A 67 14.09 9.87 18.57
CA SER A 67 14.36 10.22 17.17
C SER A 67 15.30 11.42 17.04
N LYS A 68 15.11 12.48 17.84
CA LYS A 68 16.02 13.63 17.87
C LYS A 68 17.46 13.25 18.22
N LEU A 69 17.64 12.29 19.13
CA LEU A 69 18.94 11.74 19.50
C LEU A 69 19.50 10.86 18.38
N LEU A 70 18.69 9.99 17.80
CA LEU A 70 19.11 9.13 16.67
C LEU A 70 19.70 9.97 15.53
N LEU A 71 19.10 11.12 15.21
CA LEU A 71 19.59 12.03 14.18
C LEU A 71 20.97 12.63 14.46
N THR A 72 21.46 12.60 15.71
CA THR A 72 22.82 13.09 16.03
C THR A 72 23.88 12.00 15.93
N LEU A 73 23.50 10.76 15.66
CA LEU A 73 24.42 9.62 15.62
C LEU A 73 24.95 9.39 14.21
N GLU A 74 26.28 9.32 14.08
CA GLU A 74 26.95 9.07 12.80
C GLU A 74 26.52 7.72 12.19
N THR A 75 26.25 6.72 13.02
CA THR A 75 25.76 5.42 12.53
C THR A 75 24.40 5.55 11.86
N VAL A 76 23.49 6.39 12.36
CA VAL A 76 22.18 6.62 11.71
C VAL A 76 22.36 7.37 10.39
N ARG A 77 23.26 8.36 10.35
CA ARG A 77 23.66 9.03 9.11
C ARG A 77 24.18 8.04 8.07
N PHE A 78 25.06 7.14 8.49
CA PHE A 78 25.60 6.07 7.65
C PHE A 78 24.49 5.14 7.12
N LEU A 79 23.57 4.68 7.99
CA LEU A 79 22.41 3.87 7.59
C LEU A 79 21.59 4.58 6.51
N ALA A 80 21.31 5.88 6.69
CA ALA A 80 20.50 6.66 5.75
C ALA A 80 21.19 6.88 4.39
N HIS A 81 22.51 7.06 4.36
CA HIS A 81 23.26 7.27 3.11
C HIS A 81 23.50 5.98 2.33
N HIS A 82 23.56 4.84 3.03
CA HIS A 82 23.98 3.56 2.44
C HIS A 82 22.89 2.49 2.56
N HIS A 83 21.62 2.86 2.39
CA HIS A 83 20.46 1.98 2.63
C HIS A 83 20.20 0.94 1.51
N THR A 84 21.26 0.44 0.86
CA THR A 84 21.19 -0.52 -0.26
C THR A 84 21.77 -1.89 0.11
N GLU A 85 21.47 -2.91 -0.68
CA GLU A 85 21.97 -4.28 -0.51
C GLU A 85 23.50 -4.41 -0.61
N GLU A 86 24.17 -3.42 -1.22
CA GLU A 86 25.64 -3.35 -1.27
C GLU A 86 26.25 -3.20 0.12
N HIS A 87 25.60 -2.42 0.99
CA HIS A 87 26.07 -2.14 2.34
C HIS A 87 25.35 -2.97 3.40
N PHE A 88 24.10 -3.35 3.13
CA PHE A 88 23.25 -4.14 4.00
C PHE A 88 22.68 -5.37 3.28
N PRO A 89 23.43 -6.49 3.25
CA PRO A 89 23.07 -7.69 2.50
C PRO A 89 21.72 -8.30 2.87
N PHE A 90 21.18 -8.02 4.06
CA PHE A 90 19.85 -8.52 4.45
C PHE A 90 18.74 -8.05 3.48
N LEU A 91 18.94 -6.94 2.75
CA LEU A 91 18.00 -6.39 1.78
C LEU A 91 17.87 -7.24 0.51
N SER A 92 18.87 -8.04 0.15
CA SER A 92 18.82 -8.97 -0.98
C SER A 92 18.22 -10.34 -0.63
N MET A 93 18.02 -10.62 0.66
CA MET A 93 17.50 -11.91 1.13
C MET A 93 15.97 -11.99 0.97
N PRO A 94 15.43 -12.98 0.22
CA PRO A 94 13.99 -13.09 -0.02
C PRO A 94 13.15 -13.18 1.26
N GLY A 95 13.68 -13.86 2.29
CA GLY A 95 13.06 -14.00 3.60
C GLY A 95 12.83 -12.68 4.35
N ASN A 96 13.63 -11.66 4.07
CA ASN A 96 13.58 -10.36 4.74
C ASN A 96 12.66 -9.36 4.05
N SER A 97 11.75 -9.80 3.17
CA SER A 97 10.84 -8.91 2.42
C SER A 97 9.98 -8.00 3.30
N ARG A 98 9.64 -8.43 4.53
CA ARG A 98 8.89 -7.59 5.49
C ARG A 98 9.82 -6.60 6.18
N GLN A 99 10.96 -7.08 6.62
CA GLN A 99 12.05 -6.36 7.27
C GLN A 99 12.53 -5.20 6.37
N ARG A 100 12.71 -5.44 5.07
CA ARG A 100 13.05 -4.43 4.06
C ARG A 100 12.07 -3.25 4.03
N THR A 101 10.76 -3.51 4.11
CA THR A 101 9.73 -2.47 4.21
C THR A 101 9.84 -1.69 5.52
N THR A 102 10.03 -2.37 6.66
CA THR A 102 10.19 -1.71 7.98
C THR A 102 11.45 -0.83 8.02
N PHE A 103 12.55 -1.30 7.44
CA PHE A 103 13.80 -0.56 7.37
C PHE A 103 13.63 0.77 6.64
N HIS A 104 13.11 0.75 5.41
CA HIS A 104 12.88 1.98 4.63
C HIS A 104 11.84 2.88 5.29
N ALA A 105 10.77 2.34 5.86
CA ALA A 105 9.81 3.14 6.62
C ALA A 105 10.47 3.87 7.80
N THR A 106 11.36 3.20 8.52
CA THR A 106 12.03 3.76 9.68
C THR A 106 13.02 4.86 9.29
N LEU A 107 13.82 4.65 8.24
CA LEU A 107 14.74 5.67 7.73
C LEU A 107 14.01 6.87 7.16
N THR A 108 12.94 6.66 6.38
CA THR A 108 12.12 7.77 5.86
C THR A 108 11.47 8.56 6.98
N ARG A 109 11.00 7.90 8.05
CA ARG A 109 10.46 8.60 9.23
C ARG A 109 11.50 9.52 9.86
N LEU A 110 12.74 9.04 10.04
CA LEU A 110 13.82 9.85 10.60
C LEU A 110 14.17 11.02 9.68
N LEU A 111 14.32 10.75 8.38
CA LEU A 111 14.61 11.76 7.36
C LEU A 111 13.58 12.89 7.32
N LEU A 112 12.29 12.53 7.36
CA LEU A 112 11.17 13.48 7.28
C LEU A 112 10.76 14.05 8.64
N SER A 113 11.48 13.73 9.72
CA SER A 113 11.24 14.32 11.04
C SER A 113 11.81 15.76 11.10
N PRO A 114 11.44 16.56 12.12
CA PRO A 114 11.94 17.93 12.24
C PRO A 114 13.48 17.98 12.28
N SER A 115 14.07 18.75 11.36
CA SER A 115 15.54 18.83 11.11
C SER A 115 16.19 17.52 10.66
N GLY A 116 15.42 16.54 10.18
CA GLY A 116 15.93 15.24 9.71
C GLY A 116 16.89 15.40 8.52
N GLU A 117 16.45 16.05 7.45
CA GLU A 117 17.29 16.30 6.26
C GLU A 117 18.56 17.10 6.59
N GLU A 118 18.46 18.12 7.45
CA GLU A 118 19.59 18.93 7.89
C GLU A 118 20.61 18.11 8.69
N LYS A 119 20.14 17.38 9.71
CA LYS A 119 21.02 16.61 10.60
C LYS A 119 21.65 15.40 9.91
N LEU A 120 20.90 14.74 9.04
CA LEU A 120 21.43 13.67 8.22
C LEU A 120 22.28 14.22 7.08
N GLY A 121 22.06 15.47 6.64
CA GLY A 121 22.71 16.05 5.46
C GLY A 121 22.34 15.31 4.17
N LEU A 122 21.06 14.92 4.06
CA LEU A 122 20.50 14.14 2.97
C LEU A 122 19.12 14.67 2.65
N THR A 123 18.84 15.04 1.40
CA THR A 123 17.48 15.42 1.00
C THR A 123 16.63 14.18 0.69
N PHE A 124 15.31 14.34 0.67
CA PHE A 124 14.40 13.26 0.27
C PHE A 124 14.68 12.72 -1.14
N GLU A 125 15.03 13.59 -2.09
CA GLU A 125 15.40 13.21 -3.46
C GLU A 125 16.68 12.38 -3.49
N GLN A 126 17.72 12.82 -2.76
CA GLN A 126 18.98 12.07 -2.64
C GLN A 126 18.78 10.72 -1.98
N PHE A 127 17.89 10.64 -0.98
CA PHE A 127 17.52 9.37 -0.36
C PHE A 127 16.81 8.42 -1.34
N LEU A 128 16.00 8.95 -2.26
CA LEU A 128 15.30 8.13 -3.26
C LEU A 128 16.15 7.73 -4.46
N GLU A 129 17.27 8.42 -4.70
CA GLU A 129 18.12 8.23 -5.89
C GLU A 129 18.48 6.76 -6.17
N PRO A 130 18.92 5.92 -5.19
CA PRO A 130 19.25 4.53 -5.47
C PRO A 130 18.04 3.69 -5.94
N ILE A 131 16.83 4.08 -5.53
CA ILE A 131 15.58 3.42 -5.92
C ILE A 131 15.16 3.90 -7.31
N VAL A 132 15.29 5.20 -7.58
CA VAL A 132 15.03 5.81 -8.90
C VAL A 132 15.93 5.21 -9.97
N VAL A 133 17.23 5.05 -9.70
CA VAL A 133 18.17 4.39 -10.64
C VAL A 133 17.71 2.97 -10.98
N LYS A 134 17.23 2.20 -9.99
CA LYS A 134 16.70 0.85 -10.22
C LYS A 134 15.39 0.87 -11.01
N LEU A 135 14.48 1.80 -10.73
CA LEU A 135 13.24 2.00 -11.48
C LEU A 135 13.54 2.30 -12.95
N THR A 136 14.39 3.29 -13.23
CA THR A 136 14.79 3.68 -14.59
C THR A 136 15.39 2.50 -15.37
N ARG A 137 16.25 1.70 -14.71
CA ARG A 137 16.82 0.50 -15.34
C ARG A 137 15.75 -0.53 -15.70
N LEU A 138 14.82 -0.81 -14.79
CA LEU A 138 13.75 -1.80 -15.01
C LEU A 138 12.71 -1.31 -16.04
N GLU A 139 12.44 -0.01 -16.05
CA GLU A 139 11.54 0.65 -17.00
C GLU A 139 12.04 0.49 -18.45
N GLY A 140 13.34 0.69 -18.67
CA GLY A 140 13.99 0.60 -19.98
C GLY A 140 14.04 -0.81 -20.60
N LEU A 141 13.68 -1.87 -19.88
CA LEU A 141 13.68 -3.24 -20.39
C LEU A 141 12.48 -3.50 -21.31
N SER A 142 12.60 -4.38 -22.30
CA SER A 142 11.42 -4.86 -23.04
C SER A 142 10.51 -5.72 -22.13
N PRO A 143 9.22 -5.94 -22.44
CA PRO A 143 8.37 -6.86 -21.67
C PRO A 143 8.97 -8.26 -21.52
N SER A 144 9.64 -8.79 -22.54
CA SER A 144 10.32 -10.08 -22.48
C SER A 144 11.53 -10.07 -21.54
N ASP A 145 12.34 -9.02 -21.57
CA ASP A 145 13.51 -8.90 -20.69
C ASP A 145 13.10 -8.68 -19.23
N LEU A 146 12.03 -7.91 -19.02
CA LEU A 146 11.47 -7.65 -17.71
C LEU A 146 10.95 -8.94 -17.05
N ARG A 147 10.51 -9.95 -17.83
CA ARG A 147 10.03 -11.24 -17.31
C ARG A 147 11.15 -12.19 -16.87
N GLN A 148 12.40 -11.89 -17.18
CA GLN A 148 13.52 -12.74 -16.81
C GLN A 148 13.68 -12.82 -15.28
N GLU A 149 14.08 -13.97 -14.76
CA GLU A 149 14.17 -14.22 -13.31
C GLU A 149 15.10 -13.24 -12.59
N GLN A 150 16.13 -12.74 -13.28
CA GLN A 150 17.04 -11.71 -12.77
C GLN A 150 16.33 -10.40 -12.37
N CYS A 151 15.15 -10.12 -12.93
CA CYS A 151 14.36 -8.93 -12.63
C CYS A 151 13.42 -9.12 -11.43
N ARG A 152 13.14 -10.37 -11.02
CA ARG A 152 12.17 -10.70 -9.97
C ARG A 152 12.49 -10.05 -8.63
N GLN A 153 13.71 -10.28 -8.12
CA GLN A 153 14.14 -9.74 -6.83
C GLN A 153 14.30 -8.21 -6.85
N PRO A 154 14.90 -7.60 -7.88
CA PRO A 154 14.90 -6.14 -8.02
C PRO A 154 13.49 -5.53 -8.00
N LEU A 155 12.52 -6.12 -8.71
CA LEU A 155 11.14 -5.65 -8.73
C LEU A 155 10.49 -5.72 -7.34
N ILE A 156 10.57 -6.89 -6.70
CA ILE A 156 10.06 -7.07 -5.33
C ILE A 156 10.70 -6.04 -4.40
N GLY A 157 12.01 -5.90 -4.48
CA GLY A 157 12.79 -4.99 -3.67
C GLY A 157 12.30 -3.54 -3.77
N VAL A 158 12.26 -3.01 -4.98
CA VAL A 158 11.83 -1.62 -5.25
C VAL A 158 10.42 -1.36 -4.73
N PHE A 159 9.45 -2.25 -4.99
CA PHE A 159 8.10 -2.07 -4.45
C PHE A 159 8.05 -2.16 -2.92
N ARG A 160 8.90 -2.99 -2.30
CA ARG A 160 8.98 -3.08 -0.83
C ARG A 160 9.59 -1.84 -0.21
N ASP A 161 10.57 -1.23 -0.85
CA ASP A 161 11.22 0.01 -0.44
C ASP A 161 10.22 1.16 -0.56
N LEU A 162 9.66 1.36 -1.75
CA LEU A 162 8.65 2.38 -2.02
C LEU A 162 7.43 2.25 -1.11
N ARG A 163 7.00 1.03 -0.78
CA ARG A 163 5.93 0.81 0.20
C ARG A 163 6.32 1.28 1.60
N GLY A 164 7.56 1.06 2.03
CA GLY A 164 8.06 1.52 3.33
C GLY A 164 8.14 3.05 3.39
N ILE A 165 8.70 3.65 2.34
CA ILE A 165 8.78 5.10 2.16
C ILE A 165 7.36 5.69 2.17
N GLY A 166 6.50 5.18 1.30
CA GLY A 166 5.08 5.54 1.19
C GLY A 166 4.37 5.43 2.53
N ALA A 167 4.61 4.38 3.32
CA ALA A 167 3.98 4.22 4.63
C ALA A 167 4.31 5.35 5.63
N SER A 168 5.42 6.06 5.44
CA SER A 168 5.92 7.10 6.33
C SER A 168 5.58 8.52 5.87
N LEU A 169 4.93 8.68 4.72
CA LEU A 169 4.45 9.96 4.22
C LEU A 169 3.13 10.30 4.92
N HIS A 170 3.14 11.29 5.80
CA HIS A 170 2.02 11.62 6.68
C HIS A 170 1.31 12.94 6.32
N ASN A 171 1.77 13.65 5.29
CA ASN A 171 1.21 14.94 4.89
C ASN A 171 1.29 15.16 3.38
N ARG A 172 0.56 16.18 2.90
CA ARG A 172 0.52 16.57 1.48
C ARG A 172 1.90 16.79 0.89
N LYS A 173 2.75 17.59 1.55
CA LYS A 173 4.08 17.97 1.02
C LYS A 173 4.95 16.75 0.72
N THR A 174 5.09 15.86 1.69
CA THR A 174 5.93 14.66 1.58
C THR A 174 5.35 13.64 0.59
N TYR A 175 4.03 13.52 0.52
CA TYR A 175 3.37 12.71 -0.49
C TYR A 175 3.57 13.26 -1.90
N SER A 176 3.37 14.57 -2.10
CA SER A 176 3.60 15.25 -3.38
C SER A 176 5.03 15.06 -3.86
N ALA A 177 6.03 15.18 -2.98
CA ALA A 177 7.43 14.95 -3.36
C ALA A 177 7.66 13.54 -3.95
N LEU A 178 7.11 12.48 -3.33
CA LEU A 178 7.21 11.13 -3.92
C LEU A 178 6.41 11.02 -5.22
N PHE A 179 5.21 11.62 -5.28
CA PHE A 179 4.39 11.60 -6.48
C PHE A 179 5.10 12.26 -7.67
N ASP A 180 5.73 13.42 -7.46
CA ASP A 180 6.43 14.19 -8.48
C ASP A 180 7.71 13.48 -8.97
N ILE A 181 8.35 12.67 -8.12
CA ILE A 181 9.47 11.81 -8.53
C ILE A 181 8.98 10.62 -9.38
N MET A 182 7.83 10.04 -9.02
CA MET A 182 7.30 8.86 -9.72
C MET A 182 6.60 9.19 -11.03
N HIS A 183 5.87 10.30 -11.09
CA HIS A 183 5.11 10.75 -12.26
C HIS A 183 5.92 11.74 -13.12
N PRO A 184 5.91 11.65 -14.46
CA PRO A 184 5.21 10.68 -15.29
C PRO A 184 6.02 9.40 -15.58
N HIS A 185 7.33 9.40 -15.33
CA HIS A 185 8.24 8.43 -15.92
C HIS A 185 8.12 7.02 -15.32
N HIS A 186 8.04 6.88 -13.99
CA HIS A 186 8.15 5.57 -13.35
C HIS A 186 6.79 4.89 -13.10
N LEU A 187 5.68 5.64 -13.09
CA LEU A 187 4.34 5.06 -12.90
C LEU A 187 3.93 4.04 -13.99
N PRO A 188 4.23 4.23 -15.29
CA PRO A 188 3.99 3.23 -16.34
C PRO A 188 4.62 1.86 -16.10
N LEU A 189 5.72 1.77 -15.35
CA LEU A 189 6.33 0.48 -15.00
C LEU A 189 5.37 -0.40 -14.20
N LEU A 190 4.49 0.18 -13.38
CA LEU A 190 3.59 -0.59 -12.52
C LEU A 190 2.63 -1.46 -13.34
N SER A 191 1.98 -0.89 -14.36
CA SER A 191 1.02 -1.65 -15.20
C SER A 191 1.75 -2.67 -16.08
N LYS A 192 2.94 -2.33 -16.58
CA LYS A 192 3.82 -3.25 -17.30
C LYS A 192 4.20 -4.47 -16.46
N VAL A 193 4.58 -4.27 -15.19
CA VAL A 193 4.87 -5.38 -14.28
C VAL A 193 3.61 -6.19 -13.97
N ALA A 194 2.47 -5.52 -13.79
CA ALA A 194 1.18 -6.16 -13.55
C ALA A 194 0.78 -7.10 -14.69
N ASP A 195 1.07 -6.72 -15.94
CA ASP A 195 0.79 -7.52 -17.14
C ASP A 195 1.74 -8.72 -17.27
N VAL A 196 3.03 -8.51 -17.05
CA VAL A 196 4.08 -9.49 -17.37
C VAL A 196 4.33 -10.50 -16.23
N TRP A 197 4.14 -10.08 -14.97
CA TRP A 197 4.38 -10.90 -13.76
C TRP A 197 3.09 -11.28 -13.04
N PHE A 198 1.94 -11.26 -13.71
CA PHE A 198 0.62 -11.55 -13.12
C PHE A 198 0.52 -12.94 -12.45
N ASP A 199 1.34 -13.90 -12.91
CA ASP A 199 1.36 -15.28 -12.45
C ASP A 199 2.30 -15.52 -11.26
N GLN A 200 3.15 -14.55 -10.90
CA GLN A 200 4.12 -14.65 -9.81
C GLN A 200 3.67 -13.86 -8.58
N SER A 201 3.04 -14.58 -7.65
CA SER A 201 2.40 -14.03 -6.45
C SER A 201 3.29 -13.09 -5.63
N ASP A 202 4.58 -13.35 -5.48
CA ASP A 202 5.50 -12.51 -4.70
C ASP A 202 5.77 -11.13 -5.34
N VAL A 203 5.93 -11.08 -6.67
CA VAL A 203 6.06 -9.83 -7.43
C VAL A 203 4.74 -9.07 -7.41
N THR A 204 3.63 -9.72 -7.78
CA THR A 204 2.30 -9.10 -7.84
C THR A 204 1.88 -8.57 -6.46
N VAL A 205 2.07 -9.35 -5.39
CA VAL A 205 1.73 -8.91 -4.02
C VAL A 205 2.56 -7.71 -3.61
N SER A 206 3.83 -7.65 -3.99
CA SER A 206 4.70 -6.52 -3.64
C SER A 206 4.27 -5.25 -4.38
N LEU A 207 4.00 -5.35 -5.69
CA LEU A 207 3.43 -4.28 -6.51
C LEU A 207 2.09 -3.77 -5.97
N LEU A 208 1.10 -4.65 -5.80
CA LEU A 208 -0.26 -4.24 -5.41
C LEU A 208 -0.28 -3.67 -3.99
N ARG A 209 0.55 -4.18 -3.08
CA ARG A 209 0.66 -3.60 -1.73
C ARG A 209 1.33 -2.23 -1.71
N PHE A 210 2.30 -1.99 -2.59
CA PHE A 210 2.85 -0.66 -2.77
C PHE A 210 1.78 0.28 -3.33
N LEU A 211 1.11 -0.11 -4.43
CA LEU A 211 0.10 0.73 -5.06
C LEU A 211 -1.07 1.03 -4.12
N GLN A 212 -1.51 0.04 -3.33
CA GLN A 212 -2.54 0.25 -2.32
C GLN A 212 -2.10 1.32 -1.31
N GLU A 213 -0.88 1.23 -0.80
CA GLU A 213 -0.33 2.23 0.11
C GLU A 213 -0.25 3.60 -0.58
N PHE A 214 0.28 3.67 -1.79
CA PHE A 214 0.44 4.90 -2.57
C PHE A 214 -0.89 5.63 -2.78
N CYS A 215 -1.98 4.91 -3.06
CA CYS A 215 -3.31 5.49 -3.26
C CYS A 215 -4.09 5.72 -1.97
N HIS A 216 -3.64 5.17 -0.83
CA HIS A 216 -4.39 5.29 0.41
C HIS A 216 -4.27 6.69 1.02
N ASN A 217 -5.40 7.41 1.06
CA ASN A 217 -5.49 8.77 1.59
C ASN A 217 -5.57 8.82 3.13
N LYS A 218 -4.58 8.24 3.82
CA LYS A 218 -4.47 8.34 5.29
C LYS A 218 -4.05 9.74 5.71
N ALA A 219 -4.66 10.25 6.78
CA ALA A 219 -4.41 11.59 7.31
C ALA A 219 -4.53 12.72 6.26
N ASN A 220 -5.38 12.53 5.25
CA ASN A 220 -5.59 13.49 4.16
C ASN A 220 -4.28 13.88 3.40
N ARG A 221 -3.34 12.94 3.29
CA ARG A 221 -2.05 13.16 2.61
C ARG A 221 -2.15 13.22 1.10
N VAL A 222 -3.09 12.49 0.50
CA VAL A 222 -3.34 12.49 -0.95
C VAL A 222 -4.35 13.59 -1.21
N ASN A 223 -3.84 14.82 -1.29
CA ASN A 223 -4.64 16.01 -1.45
C ASN A 223 -3.98 16.89 -2.50
N PHE A 224 -4.52 16.88 -3.71
CA PHE A 224 -4.04 17.69 -4.82
C PHE A 224 -4.84 18.99 -4.90
N ASP A 225 -4.22 20.05 -5.41
CA ASP A 225 -4.95 21.30 -5.66
C ASP A 225 -6.06 21.06 -6.69
N GLN A 226 -7.19 21.77 -6.58
CA GLN A 226 -8.39 21.51 -7.40
C GLN A 226 -8.15 21.67 -8.92
N SER A 227 -7.16 22.48 -9.30
CA SER A 227 -6.73 22.69 -10.68
C SER A 227 -5.74 21.62 -11.17
N SER A 228 -5.24 20.75 -10.29
CA SER A 228 -4.22 19.77 -10.62
C SER A 228 -4.85 18.51 -11.24
N PRO A 229 -4.30 18.01 -12.36
CA PRO A 229 -4.72 16.73 -12.93
C PRO A 229 -4.19 15.52 -12.14
N ASN A 230 -3.38 15.71 -11.10
CA ASN A 230 -2.64 14.64 -10.43
C ASN A 230 -3.54 13.56 -9.83
N GLY A 231 -4.73 13.91 -9.31
CA GLY A 231 -5.71 12.93 -8.83
C GLY A 231 -6.20 12.01 -9.95
N ILE A 232 -6.48 12.59 -11.13
CA ILE A 232 -6.91 11.86 -12.33
C ILE A 232 -5.77 10.97 -12.83
N LEU A 233 -4.53 11.49 -12.88
CA LEU A 233 -3.35 10.76 -13.33
C LEU A 233 -3.00 9.59 -12.41
N LEU A 234 -3.13 9.78 -11.09
CA LEU A 234 -2.99 8.71 -10.09
C LEU A 234 -4.04 7.63 -10.32
N PHE A 235 -5.30 8.00 -10.52
CA PHE A 235 -6.36 7.03 -10.76
C PHE A 235 -6.21 6.31 -12.10
N ARG A 236 -5.74 6.98 -13.17
CA ARG A 236 -5.39 6.31 -14.43
C ARG A 236 -4.33 5.24 -14.22
N THR A 237 -3.29 5.54 -13.46
CA THR A 237 -2.26 4.55 -13.09
C THR A 237 -2.87 3.35 -12.36
N VAL A 238 -3.77 3.60 -11.39
CA VAL A 238 -4.51 2.54 -10.69
C VAL A 238 -5.33 1.69 -11.66
N SER A 239 -6.09 2.34 -12.53
CA SER A 239 -6.89 1.68 -13.55
C SER A 239 -6.03 0.81 -14.46
N ASP A 240 -4.92 1.32 -14.97
CA ASP A 240 -4.03 0.60 -15.87
C ASP A 240 -3.45 -0.66 -15.20
N VAL A 241 -3.04 -0.56 -13.93
CA VAL A 241 -2.53 -1.71 -13.16
C VAL A 241 -3.62 -2.75 -12.90
N VAL A 242 -4.80 -2.32 -12.45
CA VAL A 242 -5.93 -3.22 -12.16
C VAL A 242 -6.42 -3.90 -13.44
N CYS A 243 -6.49 -3.17 -14.56
CA CYS A 243 -6.91 -3.72 -15.84
C CYS A 243 -5.87 -4.70 -16.40
N ALA A 244 -4.58 -4.35 -16.36
CA ALA A 244 -3.49 -5.22 -16.82
C ALA A 244 -3.46 -6.55 -16.04
N TYR A 245 -3.42 -6.47 -14.71
CA TYR A 245 -3.44 -7.67 -13.86
C TYR A 245 -4.75 -8.45 -13.99
N GLY A 246 -5.88 -7.76 -13.86
CA GLY A 246 -7.20 -8.38 -13.82
C GLY A 246 -7.56 -9.09 -15.12
N SER A 247 -7.26 -8.49 -16.28
CA SER A 247 -7.51 -9.10 -17.58
C SER A 247 -6.72 -10.41 -17.76
N ARG A 248 -5.46 -10.45 -17.29
CA ARG A 248 -4.65 -11.67 -17.31
C ARG A 248 -5.21 -12.76 -16.40
N ILE A 249 -5.60 -12.41 -15.18
CA ILE A 249 -6.22 -13.36 -14.25
C ILE A 249 -7.56 -13.90 -14.77
N LEU A 250 -8.36 -13.05 -15.41
CA LEU A 250 -9.64 -13.46 -16.02
C LEU A 250 -9.44 -14.38 -17.23
N SER A 251 -8.31 -14.27 -17.94
CA SER A 251 -7.95 -15.16 -19.05
C SER A 251 -7.46 -16.54 -18.61
N LEU A 252 -7.09 -16.71 -17.33
CA LEU A 252 -6.69 -18.00 -16.79
C LEU A 252 -7.90 -18.95 -16.67
N PRO A 253 -7.69 -20.26 -16.85
CA PRO A 253 -8.74 -21.25 -16.63
C PRO A 253 -9.30 -21.13 -15.20
N PRO A 254 -10.57 -21.53 -14.97
CA PRO A 254 -11.15 -21.56 -13.63
C PRO A 254 -10.24 -22.31 -12.65
N PRO A 255 -10.18 -21.88 -11.37
CA PRO A 255 -9.39 -22.58 -10.37
C PRO A 255 -9.83 -24.04 -10.25
N VAL A 256 -8.86 -24.94 -10.12
CA VAL A 256 -9.13 -26.36 -9.88
C VAL A 256 -9.80 -26.47 -8.51
N ALA A 257 -10.91 -27.20 -8.44
CA ALA A 257 -11.61 -27.44 -7.19
C ALA A 257 -10.65 -28.03 -6.14
N ASN A 258 -10.68 -27.48 -4.93
CA ASN A 258 -9.85 -27.91 -3.80
C ASN A 258 -8.32 -27.78 -3.99
N ASP A 259 -7.81 -26.91 -4.87
CA ASP A 259 -6.35 -26.60 -4.89
C ASP A 259 -5.95 -25.88 -3.58
N PRO A 260 -5.12 -26.48 -2.71
CA PRO A 260 -4.72 -25.86 -1.44
C PRO A 260 -3.94 -24.55 -1.63
N GLU A 261 -3.33 -24.33 -2.79
CA GLU A 261 -2.57 -23.11 -3.10
C GLU A 261 -3.40 -22.07 -3.87
N VAL A 262 -4.70 -22.31 -4.12
CA VAL A 262 -5.57 -21.40 -4.87
C VAL A 262 -5.58 -19.99 -4.29
N TYR A 263 -5.54 -19.89 -2.96
CA TYR A 263 -5.49 -18.63 -2.26
C TYR A 263 -4.24 -17.83 -2.64
N LYS A 264 -3.06 -18.47 -2.59
CA LYS A 264 -1.78 -17.80 -2.86
C LYS A 264 -1.62 -17.46 -4.34
N LYS A 265 -2.05 -18.36 -5.22
CA LYS A 265 -1.95 -18.22 -6.68
C LYS A 265 -2.94 -17.21 -7.27
N ARG A 266 -4.15 -17.09 -6.69
CA ARG A 266 -5.24 -16.32 -7.30
C ARG A 266 -5.90 -15.33 -6.33
N PHE A 267 -6.53 -15.82 -5.26
CA PHE A 267 -7.42 -14.98 -4.44
C PHE A 267 -6.69 -13.86 -3.68
N LYS A 268 -5.44 -14.09 -3.26
CA LYS A 268 -4.64 -13.07 -2.58
C LYS A 268 -4.35 -11.87 -3.48
N GLY A 269 -3.95 -12.10 -4.73
CA GLY A 269 -3.68 -11.02 -5.68
C GLY A 269 -4.96 -10.29 -6.08
N LEU A 270 -6.05 -11.03 -6.30
CA LEU A 270 -7.38 -10.47 -6.57
C LEU A 270 -7.84 -9.56 -5.43
N ALA A 271 -7.82 -10.04 -4.18
CA ALA A 271 -8.19 -9.25 -3.01
C ALA A 271 -7.33 -7.99 -2.87
N LEU A 272 -6.04 -8.05 -3.22
CA LEU A 272 -5.18 -6.87 -3.23
C LEU A 272 -5.55 -5.89 -4.35
N ALA A 273 -5.89 -6.37 -5.55
CA ALA A 273 -6.34 -5.52 -6.65
C ALA A 273 -7.64 -4.78 -6.30
N LEU A 274 -8.60 -5.46 -5.66
CA LEU A 274 -9.81 -4.83 -5.13
C LEU A 274 -9.48 -3.79 -4.05
N ASN A 275 -8.56 -4.10 -3.13
CA ASN A 275 -8.16 -3.16 -2.09
C ASN A 275 -7.44 -1.91 -2.62
N VAL A 276 -6.65 -2.04 -3.69
CA VAL A 276 -6.08 -0.90 -4.42
C VAL A 276 -7.20 -0.01 -4.92
N LEU A 277 -8.19 -0.60 -5.61
CA LEU A 277 -9.31 0.15 -6.16
C LEU A 277 -10.16 0.78 -5.06
N ASN A 278 -10.44 0.07 -3.96
CA ASN A 278 -11.14 0.60 -2.79
C ASN A 278 -10.44 1.84 -2.22
N SER A 279 -9.10 1.80 -2.13
CA SER A 279 -8.30 2.92 -1.64
C SER A 279 -8.41 4.13 -2.58
N ALA A 280 -8.44 3.89 -3.89
CA ALA A 280 -8.51 4.95 -4.89
C ALA A 280 -9.90 5.57 -5.04
N LEU A 281 -10.95 4.74 -5.08
CA LEU A 281 -12.35 5.17 -5.19
C LEU A 281 -12.86 5.82 -3.91
N GLY A 282 -12.41 5.34 -2.73
CA GLY A 282 -12.77 5.89 -1.43
C GLY A 282 -11.89 7.07 -0.96
N GLY A 283 -10.84 7.42 -1.72
CA GLY A 283 -9.83 8.38 -1.31
C GLY A 283 -10.25 9.86 -1.37
N ASN A 284 -11.36 10.18 -2.05
CA ASN A 284 -11.91 11.54 -2.20
C ASN A 284 -10.95 12.59 -2.80
N TYR A 285 -9.95 12.16 -3.57
CA TYR A 285 -8.99 13.05 -4.23
C TYR A 285 -9.17 13.12 -5.76
N VAL A 286 -10.24 12.52 -6.29
CA VAL A 286 -10.57 12.50 -7.72
C VAL A 286 -12.04 12.82 -7.92
N CYS A 287 -12.33 13.76 -8.83
CA CYS A 287 -13.68 13.99 -9.32
C CYS A 287 -13.98 13.04 -10.48
N PHE A 288 -14.61 11.90 -10.18
CA PHE A 288 -14.84 10.84 -11.17
C PHE A 288 -15.71 11.22 -12.38
N GLY A 289 -16.57 12.24 -12.25
CA GLY A 289 -17.36 12.76 -13.39
C GLY A 289 -16.52 13.32 -14.54
N VAL A 290 -15.25 13.65 -14.27
CA VAL A 290 -14.32 14.17 -15.27
C VAL A 290 -13.95 13.12 -16.32
N PHE A 291 -13.96 11.83 -15.99
CA PHE A 291 -13.68 10.74 -16.93
C PHE A 291 -14.72 10.68 -18.07
N GLU A 292 -16.01 10.81 -17.74
CA GLU A 292 -17.08 10.84 -18.75
C GLU A 292 -16.98 12.10 -19.63
N LEU A 293 -16.62 13.25 -19.04
CA LEU A 293 -16.48 14.52 -19.76
C LEU A 293 -15.37 14.49 -20.82
N TYR A 294 -14.24 13.82 -20.51
CA TYR A 294 -13.10 13.70 -21.44
C TYR A 294 -13.11 12.40 -22.26
N ASN A 295 -14.19 11.62 -22.21
CA ASN A 295 -14.28 10.31 -22.88
C ASN A 295 -13.12 9.36 -22.51
N ASP A 296 -12.65 9.44 -21.26
CA ASP A 296 -11.61 8.59 -20.71
C ASP A 296 -12.25 7.36 -20.04
N ARG A 297 -11.95 6.17 -20.57
CA ARG A 297 -12.55 4.91 -20.13
C ARG A 297 -11.87 4.27 -18.91
N ALA A 298 -10.87 4.92 -18.30
CA ALA A 298 -10.14 4.35 -17.15
C ALA A 298 -11.08 3.92 -16.00
N LEU A 299 -12.04 4.77 -15.62
CA LEU A 299 -13.00 4.41 -14.57
C LEU A 299 -13.90 3.24 -14.97
N GLU A 300 -14.45 3.28 -16.18
CA GLU A 300 -15.34 2.23 -16.68
C GLU A 300 -14.62 0.87 -16.76
N ASN A 301 -13.42 0.85 -17.35
CA ASN A 301 -12.62 -0.35 -17.52
C ASN A 301 -12.22 -0.98 -16.17
N SER A 302 -11.78 -0.15 -15.22
CA SER A 302 -11.37 -0.65 -13.90
C SER A 302 -12.54 -1.19 -13.09
N LEU A 303 -13.72 -0.57 -13.17
CA LEU A 303 -14.95 -1.08 -12.53
C LEU A 303 -15.43 -2.39 -13.17
N ASP A 304 -15.44 -2.49 -14.50
CA ASP A 304 -15.81 -3.71 -15.22
C ASP A 304 -14.88 -4.88 -14.88
N VAL A 305 -13.56 -4.66 -14.94
CA VAL A 305 -12.58 -5.68 -14.57
C VAL A 305 -12.72 -6.10 -13.10
N ALA A 306 -12.89 -5.15 -12.18
CA ALA A 306 -13.08 -5.45 -10.76
C ALA A 306 -14.37 -6.25 -10.49
N LEU A 307 -15.47 -5.90 -11.16
CA LEU A 307 -16.72 -6.65 -11.09
C LEU A 307 -16.57 -8.07 -11.60
N ARG A 308 -15.95 -8.25 -12.77
CA ARG A 308 -15.67 -9.59 -13.32
C ARG A 308 -14.79 -10.40 -12.39
N LEU A 309 -13.76 -9.81 -11.80
CA LEU A 309 -12.91 -10.46 -10.81
C LEU A 309 -13.74 -10.94 -9.60
N CYS A 310 -14.60 -10.08 -9.04
CA CYS A 310 -15.51 -10.43 -7.96
C CYS A 310 -16.40 -11.64 -8.31
N LEU A 311 -16.92 -11.71 -9.54
CA LEU A 311 -17.78 -12.82 -9.99
C LEU A 311 -17.02 -14.14 -10.19
N THR A 312 -15.70 -14.11 -10.32
CA THR A 312 -14.89 -15.34 -10.38
C THR A 312 -14.64 -16.00 -9.03
N ILE A 313 -14.97 -15.35 -7.91
CA ILE A 313 -14.75 -15.89 -6.58
C ILE A 313 -16.03 -16.61 -6.12
N PRO A 314 -16.00 -17.92 -5.86
CA PRO A 314 -17.12 -18.62 -5.27
C PRO A 314 -17.49 -18.03 -3.89
N LEU A 315 -18.79 -17.99 -3.56
CA LEU A 315 -19.26 -17.43 -2.28
C LEU A 315 -18.63 -18.14 -1.07
N GLU A 316 -18.45 -19.46 -1.16
CA GLU A 316 -17.78 -20.26 -0.14
C GLU A 316 -16.36 -19.75 0.16
N GLU A 317 -15.61 -19.36 -0.87
CA GLU A 317 -14.24 -18.86 -0.74
C GLU A 317 -14.20 -17.42 -0.19
N ILE A 318 -15.22 -16.60 -0.53
CA ILE A 318 -15.41 -15.27 0.07
C ILE A 318 -15.57 -15.41 1.59
N ASN A 319 -16.36 -16.39 2.03
CA ASN A 319 -16.62 -16.65 3.45
C ASN A 319 -15.44 -17.34 4.15
N ALA A 320 -14.73 -18.23 3.46
CA ALA A 320 -13.58 -18.95 4.01
C ALA A 320 -12.35 -18.06 4.25
N TYR A 321 -12.14 -17.02 3.43
CA TYR A 321 -10.96 -16.16 3.52
C TYR A 321 -11.29 -14.72 3.96
N PRO A 322 -11.08 -14.35 5.24
CA PRO A 322 -11.45 -13.03 5.77
C PRO A 322 -10.88 -11.84 5.00
N LYS A 323 -9.65 -11.97 4.46
CA LYS A 323 -9.01 -10.90 3.67
C LYS A 323 -9.66 -10.69 2.31
N VAL A 324 -10.15 -11.77 1.70
CA VAL A 324 -10.89 -11.73 0.43
C VAL A 324 -12.26 -11.14 0.70
N SER A 325 -12.94 -11.62 1.73
CA SER A 325 -14.22 -11.11 2.22
C SER A 325 -14.22 -9.59 2.40
N LYS A 326 -13.26 -9.06 3.17
CA LYS A 326 -13.14 -7.60 3.39
C LYS A 326 -12.89 -6.82 2.11
N ALA A 327 -12.09 -7.35 1.20
CA ALA A 327 -11.82 -6.68 -0.08
C ALA A 327 -13.06 -6.66 -0.98
N TYR A 328 -13.77 -7.80 -1.05
CA TYR A 328 -15.01 -7.97 -1.81
C TYR A 328 -16.11 -7.04 -1.30
N TYR A 329 -16.50 -7.15 -0.01
CA TYR A 329 -17.59 -6.35 0.53
C TYR A 329 -17.25 -4.86 0.60
N GLY A 330 -15.98 -4.50 0.80
CA GLY A 330 -15.52 -3.11 0.70
C GLY A 330 -15.69 -2.54 -0.71
N PHE A 331 -15.43 -3.34 -1.75
CA PHE A 331 -15.63 -2.91 -3.13
C PHE A 331 -17.11 -2.75 -3.48
N ILE A 332 -17.93 -3.73 -3.07
CA ILE A 332 -19.38 -3.68 -3.30
C ILE A 332 -20.01 -2.47 -2.61
N GLU A 333 -19.62 -2.15 -1.36
CA GLU A 333 -20.12 -0.95 -0.67
C GLU A 333 -19.78 0.32 -1.45
N ILE A 334 -18.52 0.49 -1.89
CA ILE A 334 -18.08 1.66 -2.65
C ILE A 334 -18.84 1.79 -3.98
N LEU A 335 -19.08 0.67 -4.66
CA LEU A 335 -19.81 0.63 -5.92
C LEU A 335 -21.23 1.17 -5.76
N PHE A 336 -21.96 0.74 -4.72
CA PHE A 336 -23.31 1.22 -4.43
C PHE A 336 -23.33 2.64 -3.82
N ARG A 337 -22.26 3.04 -3.14
CA ARG A 337 -22.13 4.38 -2.55
C ARG A 337 -21.86 5.47 -3.59
N ASN A 338 -20.88 5.26 -4.48
CA ASN A 338 -20.32 6.30 -5.35
C ASN A 338 -20.54 6.05 -6.84
N HIS A 339 -20.78 4.79 -7.25
CA HIS A 339 -20.83 4.40 -8.67
C HIS A 339 -22.15 3.70 -9.03
N ARG A 340 -23.26 4.24 -8.52
CA ARG A 340 -24.62 3.69 -8.65
C ARG A 340 -25.04 3.39 -10.10
N ARG A 341 -24.63 4.23 -11.05
CA ARG A 341 -24.94 4.03 -12.47
C ARG A 341 -24.40 2.70 -12.97
N THR A 342 -23.17 2.35 -12.60
CA THR A 342 -22.56 1.05 -12.91
C THR A 342 -23.22 -0.07 -12.09
N ALA A 343 -23.49 0.18 -10.79
CA ALA A 343 -24.10 -0.80 -9.89
C ALA A 343 -25.47 -1.29 -10.40
N PHE A 344 -26.32 -0.36 -10.82
CA PHE A 344 -27.68 -0.66 -11.27
C PHE A 344 -27.77 -0.98 -12.76
N ALA A 345 -26.71 -0.81 -13.55
CA ALA A 345 -26.69 -1.20 -14.96
C ALA A 345 -26.37 -2.69 -15.18
N MET A 346 -26.07 -3.44 -14.11
CA MET A 346 -25.78 -4.88 -14.19
C MET A 346 -27.02 -5.69 -14.61
N ASP A 347 -26.77 -6.87 -15.21
CA ASP A 347 -27.82 -7.85 -15.48
C ASP A 347 -28.50 -8.33 -14.18
N THR A 348 -29.81 -8.56 -14.23
CA THR A 348 -30.63 -8.95 -13.07
C THR A 348 -30.04 -10.14 -12.30
N ASN A 349 -29.53 -11.16 -13.01
CA ASN A 349 -28.94 -12.33 -12.36
C ASN A 349 -27.67 -12.01 -11.58
N ILE A 350 -26.79 -11.16 -12.13
CA ILE A 350 -25.55 -10.71 -11.48
C ILE A 350 -25.89 -9.87 -10.27
N PHE A 351 -26.84 -8.94 -10.43
CA PHE A 351 -27.33 -8.10 -9.34
C PHE A 351 -27.89 -8.94 -8.20
N MET A 352 -28.74 -9.92 -8.49
CA MET A 352 -29.32 -10.82 -7.48
C MET A 352 -28.26 -11.68 -6.79
N GLN A 353 -27.24 -12.14 -7.51
CA GLN A 353 -26.11 -12.88 -6.93
C GLN A 353 -25.32 -12.01 -5.92
N ILE A 354 -25.07 -10.74 -6.26
CA ILE A 354 -24.42 -9.78 -5.35
C ILE A 354 -25.33 -9.51 -4.15
N MET A 355 -26.63 -9.32 -4.35
CA MET A 355 -27.54 -9.08 -3.22
C MET A 355 -27.67 -10.29 -2.30
N ALA A 356 -27.62 -11.51 -2.83
CA ALA A 356 -27.56 -12.73 -2.04
C ALA A 356 -26.27 -12.79 -1.20
N SER A 357 -25.11 -12.43 -1.78
CA SER A 357 -23.85 -12.39 -1.03
C SER A 357 -23.85 -11.28 0.04
N VAL A 358 -24.45 -10.12 -0.22
CA VAL A 358 -24.62 -9.03 0.75
C VAL A 358 -25.54 -9.44 1.90
N HIS A 359 -26.63 -10.16 1.61
CA HIS A 359 -27.52 -10.71 2.64
C HIS A 359 -26.77 -11.70 3.54
N ASP A 360 -25.99 -12.61 2.97
CA ASP A 360 -25.16 -13.56 3.73
C ASP A 360 -24.10 -12.83 4.57
N GLY A 361 -23.43 -11.83 3.98
CA GLY A 361 -22.42 -11.01 4.66
C GLY A 361 -22.98 -10.17 5.81
N LEU A 362 -24.27 -9.82 5.80
CA LEU A 362 -24.93 -9.13 6.90
C LEU A 362 -24.97 -10.00 8.18
N GLN A 363 -24.99 -11.32 8.03
CA GLN A 363 -24.98 -12.30 9.11
C GLN A 363 -23.55 -12.63 9.59
N SER A 364 -22.53 -12.00 9.00
CA SER A 364 -21.12 -12.23 9.37
C SER A 364 -20.84 -11.83 10.82
N THR A 365 -20.00 -12.63 11.49
CA THR A 365 -19.48 -12.31 12.83
C THR A 365 -18.46 -11.18 12.83
N ASP A 366 -17.88 -10.82 11.67
CA ASP A 366 -16.97 -9.68 11.57
C ASP A 366 -17.76 -8.39 11.41
N ALA A 367 -17.70 -7.52 12.43
CA ALA A 367 -18.42 -6.25 12.46
C ALA A 367 -18.09 -5.32 11.27
N THR A 368 -16.90 -5.44 10.67
CA THR A 368 -16.53 -4.64 9.49
C THR A 368 -17.31 -5.10 8.27
N ILE A 369 -17.46 -6.42 8.10
CA ILE A 369 -18.15 -7.02 6.95
C ILE A 369 -19.65 -6.73 7.05
N SER A 370 -20.24 -6.97 8.22
CA SER A 370 -21.67 -6.70 8.43
C SER A 370 -22.00 -5.20 8.26
N ALA A 371 -21.12 -4.30 8.72
CA ALA A 371 -21.26 -2.87 8.48
C ALA A 371 -21.18 -2.50 6.98
N CYS A 372 -20.24 -3.05 6.21
CA CYS A 372 -20.18 -2.82 4.76
C CYS A 372 -21.45 -3.29 4.05
N CYS A 373 -21.97 -4.45 4.43
CA CYS A 373 -23.22 -5.00 3.88
C CYS A 373 -24.43 -4.13 4.23
N ALA A 374 -24.57 -3.72 5.50
CA ALA A 374 -25.63 -2.82 5.96
C ALA A 374 -25.59 -1.47 5.21
N ASN A 375 -24.39 -0.88 5.08
CA ASN A 375 -24.22 0.36 4.32
C ASN A 375 -24.58 0.19 2.85
N THR A 376 -24.27 -0.96 2.24
CA THR A 376 -24.63 -1.25 0.83
C THR A 376 -26.14 -1.21 0.65
N ILE A 377 -26.89 -1.86 1.55
CA ILE A 377 -28.36 -1.87 1.56
C ILE A 377 -28.90 -0.45 1.81
N ASP A 378 -28.32 0.29 2.75
CA ASP A 378 -28.73 1.66 3.06
C ASP A 378 -28.53 2.61 1.87
N HIS A 379 -27.38 2.56 1.18
CA HIS A 379 -27.11 3.37 0.00
C HIS A 379 -28.11 3.09 -1.14
N MET A 380 -28.48 1.81 -1.30
CA MET A 380 -29.47 1.39 -2.27
C MET A 380 -30.88 1.89 -1.90
N ALA A 381 -31.33 1.62 -0.67
CA ALA A 381 -32.65 2.01 -0.18
C ALA A 381 -32.83 3.53 -0.18
N SER A 382 -31.83 4.27 0.31
CA SER A 382 -31.79 5.73 0.31
C SER A 382 -31.88 6.29 -1.11
N PHE A 383 -31.17 5.68 -2.08
CA PHE A 383 -31.26 6.10 -3.48
C PHE A 383 -32.65 5.84 -4.06
N TYR A 384 -33.20 4.66 -3.84
CA TYR A 384 -34.54 4.30 -4.32
C TYR A 384 -35.61 5.25 -3.77
N PHE A 385 -35.62 5.48 -2.46
CA PHE A 385 -36.60 6.35 -1.80
C PHE A 385 -36.50 7.80 -2.27
N THR A 386 -35.28 8.34 -2.36
CA THR A 386 -35.05 9.75 -2.78
C THR A 386 -35.38 10.01 -4.25
N ASN A 387 -35.40 8.96 -5.08
CA ASN A 387 -35.65 9.04 -6.52
C ASN A 387 -36.94 8.36 -6.95
N GLN A 388 -37.81 7.97 -6.01
CA GLN A 388 -39.10 7.40 -6.30
C GLN A 388 -39.94 8.39 -7.14
N GLY A 389 -40.48 7.91 -8.26
CA GLY A 389 -41.24 8.73 -9.20
C GLY A 389 -40.41 9.65 -10.12
N LYS A 390 -39.07 9.65 -10.02
CA LYS A 390 -38.19 10.39 -10.95
C LYS A 390 -37.79 9.51 -12.12
N ASP A 391 -37.85 10.07 -13.32
CA ASP A 391 -37.42 9.39 -14.54
C ASP A 391 -35.89 9.43 -14.68
N LYS A 392 -35.21 8.47 -14.06
CA LYS A 392 -33.75 8.29 -14.11
C LYS A 392 -33.40 6.91 -14.67
N LEU A 393 -32.32 6.82 -15.42
CA LEU A 393 -31.84 5.56 -16.01
C LEU A 393 -31.63 4.48 -14.94
N GLU A 394 -31.07 4.87 -13.80
CA GLU A 394 -30.84 4.00 -12.65
C GLU A 394 -32.15 3.45 -12.07
N MET A 395 -33.19 4.29 -11.97
CA MET A 395 -34.51 3.86 -11.47
C MET A 395 -35.20 2.93 -12.46
N ARG A 396 -35.07 3.19 -13.77
CA ARG A 396 -35.57 2.28 -14.82
C ARG A 396 -34.89 0.92 -14.77
N ASN A 397 -33.60 0.87 -14.46
CA ASN A 397 -32.90 -0.39 -14.31
C ASN A 397 -33.27 -1.13 -13.02
N LEU A 398 -33.49 -0.41 -11.91
CA LEU A 398 -33.99 -1.00 -10.67
C LEU A 398 -35.41 -1.57 -10.81
N SER A 399 -36.26 -1.00 -11.66
CA SER A 399 -37.59 -1.54 -11.95
C SER A 399 -37.61 -2.78 -12.87
N LYS A 400 -36.45 -3.18 -13.42
CA LYS A 400 -36.31 -4.43 -14.20
C LYS A 400 -36.04 -5.66 -13.33
N VAL A 401 -35.57 -5.43 -12.11
CA VAL A 401 -35.40 -6.45 -11.06
C VAL A 401 -36.73 -6.60 -10.36
#